data_AF-A0A972YTH7-F1
#
_entry.id   AF-A0A972YTH7-F1
#
_cell.length_a   1.000
_cell.length_b   1.000
_cell.length_c   1.000
_cell.angle_alpha   90.00
_cell.angle_beta   90.00
_cell.angle_gamma   90.00
#
_symmetry.space_group_name_H-M   'P 1'
#
loop_
_entity.id
_entity.type
_entity.pdbx_description
1 polymer ?
#
loop_
_entity_poly.entity_id
_entity_poly.type
_entity_poly.pdbx_seq_one_letter_code
_entity_poly.pdbx_strand_id
1 'polypeptide(L)'
;MKASQQGFTLIELVVVIVILGVLAVTAAPKFINLQDDARTATLNAIKASDQSISTLVHSKSLIAGKEKESTSTVSVNGENEPIAFGYPRSNDVDAAASWRNMLDVSVDDFIIIAGADKTGAKVIIVHPKGDAPTNLTDWTMTDEATADANCFTYYSEVIAVGNTPTFGTVNCI
;
A
#
# COMPACT_ATOMS: atom_id res chain seq x y z
N MET A 1 62.31 -11.62 -10.13
CA MET A 1 62.05 -11.78 -8.69
C MET A 1 60.83 -12.67 -8.53
N LYS A 2 60.97 -13.82 -7.84
CA LYS A 2 59.89 -14.81 -7.68
C LYS A 2 59.11 -14.44 -6.42
N ALA A 3 57.85 -14.02 -6.57
CA ALA A 3 57.00 -13.70 -5.41
C ALA A 3 56.75 -14.97 -4.60
N SER A 4 57.02 -14.93 -3.30
CA SER A 4 56.71 -16.03 -2.38
C SER A 4 55.21 -16.02 -2.14
N GLN A 5 54.51 -17.07 -2.60
CA GLN A 5 53.09 -17.26 -2.28
C GLN A 5 53.00 -17.60 -0.78
N GLN A 6 52.57 -16.62 0.03
CA GLN A 6 52.26 -16.84 1.44
C GLN A 6 50.95 -17.63 1.49
N GLY A 7 51.03 -18.89 1.92
CA GLY A 7 49.86 -19.73 2.14
C GLY A 7 49.08 -19.25 3.35
N PHE A 8 47.75 -19.34 3.27
CA PHE A 8 46.85 -19.03 4.37
C PHE A 8 46.93 -20.12 5.44
N THR A 9 47.01 -19.75 6.72
CA THR A 9 47.07 -20.75 7.80
C THR A 9 45.69 -21.34 8.07
N LEU A 10 45.63 -22.60 8.52
CA LEU A 10 44.36 -23.23 8.89
C LEU A 10 43.64 -22.47 10.01
N ILE A 11 44.39 -21.89 10.95
CA ILE A 11 43.79 -21.13 12.06
C ILE A 11 43.18 -19.81 11.57
N GLU A 12 43.79 -19.11 10.62
CA GLU A 12 43.20 -17.91 10.02
C GLU A 12 41.87 -18.24 9.33
N LEU A 13 41.78 -19.38 8.65
CA LEU A 13 40.53 -19.82 8.03
C LEU A 13 39.45 -20.11 9.07
N VAL A 14 39.79 -20.80 10.15
CA VAL A 14 38.85 -21.11 11.23
C VAL A 14 38.37 -19.85 11.94
N VAL A 15 39.25 -18.89 12.21
CA VAL A 15 38.85 -17.64 12.88
C VAL A 15 37.93 -16.81 11.98
N VAL A 16 38.20 -16.74 10.67
CA VAL A 16 37.35 -16.00 9.73
C VAL A 16 35.95 -16.58 9.66
N ILE A 17 35.79 -17.91 9.53
CA ILE A 17 34.45 -18.51 9.47
C ILE A 17 33.68 -18.33 10.79
N VAL A 18 34.36 -18.35 11.95
CA VAL A 18 33.74 -18.11 13.26
C VAL A 18 33.24 -16.66 13.35
N ILE A 19 34.05 -15.69 12.95
CA ILE A 19 33.66 -14.27 12.94
C ILE A 19 32.47 -14.05 12.00
N LEU A 20 32.54 -14.59 10.78
CA LEU A 20 31.43 -14.50 9.82
C LEU A 20 30.16 -15.18 10.35
N GLY A 21 30.29 -16.30 11.07
CA GLY A 21 29.16 -16.97 11.72
C GLY A 21 28.45 -16.10 12.75
N VAL A 22 29.20 -15.44 13.64
CA VAL A 22 28.63 -14.55 14.67
C VAL A 22 27.97 -13.31 14.04
N LEU A 23 28.62 -12.71 13.04
CA LEU A 23 28.07 -11.55 12.32
C LEU A 23 26.79 -11.91 11.55
N ALA A 24 26.76 -13.08 10.91
CA ALA A 24 25.58 -13.53 10.17
C ALA A 24 24.36 -13.71 11.08
N VAL A 25 24.53 -14.37 12.24
CA VAL A 25 23.43 -14.62 13.19
C VAL A 25 22.86 -13.33 13.78
N THR A 26 23.69 -12.30 13.97
CA THR A 26 23.24 -11.02 14.54
C THR A 26 22.68 -10.05 13.50
N ALA A 27 23.14 -10.11 12.24
CA ALA A 27 22.68 -9.23 11.17
C ALA A 27 21.39 -9.73 10.49
N ALA A 28 21.21 -11.05 10.35
CA ALA A 28 20.08 -11.62 9.60
C ALA A 28 18.69 -11.21 10.14
N PRO A 29 18.42 -11.23 11.46
CA PRO A 29 17.10 -10.84 11.98
C PRO A 29 16.75 -9.37 11.71
N LYS A 30 17.77 -8.48 11.75
CA LYS A 30 17.57 -7.06 11.47
C LYS A 30 17.28 -6.80 9.99
N PHE A 31 17.89 -7.56 9.10
CA PHE A 31 17.70 -7.40 7.65
C PHE A 31 16.29 -7.80 7.19
N ILE A 32 15.64 -8.74 7.88
CA ILE A 32 14.25 -9.13 7.59
C ILE A 32 13.31 -7.97 7.94
N ASN A 33 13.35 -7.47 9.17
CA ASN A 33 12.49 -6.37 9.62
C ASN A 33 12.65 -5.10 8.77
N LEU A 34 13.87 -4.79 8.30
CA LEU A 34 14.12 -3.63 7.46
C LEU A 34 13.41 -3.69 6.10
N GLN A 35 13.18 -4.88 5.55
CA GLN A 35 12.45 -5.03 4.30
C GLN A 35 10.97 -4.74 4.50
N ASP A 36 10.37 -5.27 5.57
CA ASP A 36 8.96 -5.04 5.90
C ASP A 36 8.68 -3.59 6.26
N ASP A 37 9.60 -2.95 7.00
CA ASP A 37 9.57 -1.52 7.29
C ASP A 37 9.65 -0.69 6.00
N ALA A 38 10.54 -1.06 5.06
CA ALA A 38 10.69 -0.35 3.79
C ALA A 38 9.45 -0.47 2.90
N ARG A 39 8.83 -1.66 2.85
CA ARG A 39 7.56 -1.87 2.13
C ARG A 39 6.44 -1.06 2.77
N THR A 40 6.32 -1.10 4.10
CA THR A 40 5.35 -0.31 4.86
C THR A 40 5.55 1.20 4.65
N ALA A 41 6.78 1.68 4.58
CA ALA A 41 7.08 3.08 4.27
C ALA A 41 6.64 3.46 2.85
N THR A 42 6.82 2.55 1.88
CA THR A 42 6.35 2.75 0.51
C THR A 42 4.83 2.82 0.44
N LEU A 43 4.13 1.93 1.15
CA LEU A 43 2.67 1.97 1.26
C LEU A 43 2.15 3.24 1.94
N ASN A 44 2.89 3.78 2.92
CA ASN A 44 2.56 5.08 3.51
C ASN A 44 2.70 6.23 2.49
N ALA A 45 3.66 6.14 1.56
CA ALA A 45 3.76 7.11 0.47
C ALA A 45 2.59 7.00 -0.53
N ILE A 46 2.14 5.77 -0.80
CA ILE A 46 0.94 5.53 -1.62
C ILE A 46 -0.31 6.08 -0.92
N LYS A 47 -0.48 5.82 0.39
CA LYS A 47 -1.57 6.40 1.19
C LYS A 47 -1.64 7.93 1.08
N ALA A 48 -0.49 8.60 1.13
CA ALA A 48 -0.43 10.06 0.97
C ALA A 48 -0.87 10.50 -0.44
N SER A 49 -0.59 9.68 -1.45
CA SER A 49 -1.05 9.89 -2.83
C SER A 49 -2.57 9.70 -2.95
N ASP A 50 -3.14 8.67 -2.30
CA ASP A 50 -4.59 8.44 -2.23
C ASP A 50 -5.31 9.64 -1.58
N GLN A 51 -4.76 10.16 -0.48
CA GLN A 51 -5.27 11.35 0.19
C GLN A 51 -5.25 12.58 -0.73
N SER A 52 -4.17 12.74 -1.50
CA SER A 52 -4.02 13.85 -2.44
C SER A 52 -5.04 13.77 -3.58
N ILE A 53 -5.23 12.59 -4.16
CA ILE A 53 -6.23 12.33 -5.22
C ILE A 53 -7.64 12.58 -4.68
N SER A 54 -7.96 12.03 -3.52
CA SER A 54 -9.27 12.22 -2.90
C SER A 54 -9.58 13.70 -2.65
N THR A 55 -8.59 14.47 -2.19
CA THR A 55 -8.71 15.93 -2.01
C THR A 55 -8.88 16.66 -3.35
N LEU A 56 -8.19 16.23 -4.41
CA LEU A 56 -8.30 16.80 -5.74
C LEU A 56 -9.69 16.54 -6.35
N VAL A 57 -10.18 15.31 -6.26
CA VAL A 57 -11.54 14.94 -6.72
C VAL A 57 -12.59 15.71 -5.91
N HIS A 58 -12.40 15.81 -4.60
CA HIS A 58 -13.28 16.59 -3.73
C HIS A 58 -13.33 18.07 -4.12
N SER A 59 -12.17 18.67 -4.37
CA SER A 59 -12.08 20.06 -4.83
C SER A 59 -12.82 20.27 -6.16
N LYS A 60 -12.68 19.35 -7.11
CA LYS A 60 -13.41 19.41 -8.38
C LYS A 60 -14.91 19.22 -8.19
N SER A 61 -15.34 18.35 -7.26
CA SER A 61 -16.75 18.15 -6.96
C SER A 61 -17.40 19.40 -6.38
N LEU A 62 -16.69 20.12 -5.50
CA LEU A 62 -17.13 21.39 -4.92
C LEU A 62 -17.29 22.47 -5.98
N ILE A 63 -16.34 22.57 -6.92
CA ILE A 63 -16.42 23.52 -8.04
C ILE A 63 -17.62 23.18 -8.94
N ALA A 64 -17.90 21.89 -9.14
CA ALA A 64 -19.04 21.43 -9.94
C ALA A 64 -20.39 21.48 -9.19
N GLY A 65 -20.40 21.78 -7.88
CA GLY A 65 -21.60 21.79 -7.03
C GLY A 65 -22.21 20.40 -6.80
N LYS A 66 -21.40 19.35 -6.86
CA LYS A 66 -21.80 17.93 -6.78
C LYS A 66 -21.41 17.27 -5.47
N GLU A 67 -20.90 18.03 -4.50
CA GLU A 67 -20.35 17.53 -3.24
C GLU A 67 -21.38 16.87 -2.32
N LYS A 68 -22.68 17.08 -2.59
CA LYS A 68 -23.77 16.51 -1.79
C LYS A 68 -24.51 15.37 -2.50
N GLU A 69 -24.19 15.13 -3.76
CA GLU A 69 -24.86 14.10 -4.55
C GLU A 69 -24.36 12.72 -4.11
N SER A 70 -25.29 11.79 -3.82
CA SER A 70 -24.94 10.42 -3.43
C SER A 70 -24.26 9.64 -4.55
N THR A 71 -24.50 10.02 -5.81
CA THR A 71 -23.83 9.46 -6.97
C THR A 71 -23.78 10.53 -8.05
N SER A 72 -22.57 10.85 -8.50
CA SER A 72 -22.33 11.78 -9.60
C SER A 72 -21.01 11.48 -10.28
N THR A 73 -20.59 12.35 -11.19
CA THR A 73 -19.29 12.29 -11.85
C THR A 73 -18.62 13.65 -11.90
N VAL A 74 -17.29 13.66 -11.89
CA VAL A 74 -16.48 14.87 -12.09
C VAL A 74 -15.30 14.60 -13.01
N SER A 75 -14.91 15.58 -13.82
CA SER A 75 -13.81 15.38 -14.77
C SER A 75 -12.44 15.45 -14.09
N VAL A 76 -11.70 14.33 -14.11
CA VAL A 76 -10.30 14.21 -13.68
C VAL A 76 -9.50 13.68 -14.87
N ASN A 77 -8.38 14.32 -15.20
CA ASN A 77 -7.53 13.92 -16.34
C ASN A 77 -8.26 13.79 -17.70
N GLY A 78 -9.38 14.49 -17.89
CA GLY A 78 -10.19 14.42 -19.12
C GLY A 78 -11.21 13.28 -19.13
N GLU A 79 -11.20 12.41 -18.12
CA GLU A 79 -12.15 11.31 -17.93
C GLU A 79 -13.22 11.69 -16.88
N ASN A 80 -14.39 11.07 -16.97
CA ASN A 80 -15.46 11.26 -15.98
C ASN A 80 -15.29 10.29 -14.81
N GLU A 81 -14.79 10.77 -13.68
CA GLU A 81 -14.60 9.96 -12.49
C GLU A 81 -15.87 9.88 -11.64
N PRO A 82 -16.33 8.66 -11.28
CA PRO A 82 -17.44 8.48 -10.36
C PRO A 82 -17.13 9.02 -8.96
N ILE A 83 -18.09 9.74 -8.40
CA ILE A 83 -18.01 10.30 -7.05
C ILE A 83 -19.26 10.00 -6.23
N ALA A 84 -19.08 9.88 -4.92
CA ALA A 84 -20.14 9.83 -3.92
C ALA A 84 -19.85 10.90 -2.85
N PHE A 85 -20.82 11.79 -2.62
CA PHE A 85 -20.72 12.89 -1.66
C PHE A 85 -19.44 13.71 -1.83
N GLY A 86 -19.08 13.93 -3.09
CA GLY A 86 -17.88 14.68 -3.48
C GLY A 86 -16.57 13.92 -3.44
N TYR A 87 -16.50 12.66 -3.01
CA TYR A 87 -15.25 11.90 -2.96
C TYR A 87 -15.23 10.76 -3.99
N PRO A 88 -14.04 10.26 -4.40
CA PRO A 88 -13.97 9.14 -5.33
C PRO A 88 -14.74 7.92 -4.82
N ARG A 89 -15.39 7.22 -5.72
CA ARG A 89 -16.20 6.05 -5.40
C ARG A 89 -15.34 4.78 -5.38
N SER A 90 -15.71 3.78 -4.58
CA SER A 90 -15.00 2.49 -4.45
C SER A 90 -15.87 1.28 -4.75
N ASN A 91 -17.16 1.48 -5.03
CA ASN A 91 -18.16 0.41 -5.20
C ASN A 91 -18.66 0.23 -6.65
N ASP A 92 -18.10 0.95 -7.61
CA ASP A 92 -18.42 0.79 -9.04
C ASP A 92 -17.68 -0.40 -9.65
N VAL A 93 -18.26 -0.97 -10.71
CA VAL A 93 -17.71 -2.14 -11.42
C VAL A 93 -16.26 -1.89 -11.87
N ASP A 94 -15.95 -0.65 -12.24
CA ASP A 94 -14.63 -0.24 -12.73
C ASP A 94 -13.85 0.59 -11.70
N ALA A 95 -14.24 0.58 -10.41
CA ALA A 95 -13.61 1.44 -9.40
C ALA A 95 -12.09 1.24 -9.32
N ALA A 96 -11.61 -0.01 -9.39
CA ALA A 96 -10.17 -0.27 -9.43
C ALA A 96 -9.48 0.34 -10.67
N ALA A 97 -10.15 0.36 -11.83
CA ALA A 97 -9.61 0.95 -13.05
C ALA A 97 -9.61 2.50 -12.98
N SER A 98 -10.67 3.11 -12.47
CA SER A 98 -10.73 4.55 -12.17
C SER A 98 -9.60 4.97 -11.24
N TRP A 99 -9.40 4.24 -10.15
CA TRP A 99 -8.31 4.52 -9.21
C TRP A 99 -6.94 4.36 -9.84
N ARG A 100 -6.75 3.37 -10.72
CA ARG A 100 -5.50 3.24 -11.51
C ARG A 100 -5.23 4.40 -12.46
N ASN A 101 -6.27 5.06 -12.97
CA ASN A 101 -6.10 6.22 -13.85
C ASN A 101 -5.78 7.50 -13.07
N MET A 102 -6.22 7.59 -11.82
CA MET A 102 -5.94 8.73 -10.94
C MET A 102 -4.61 8.57 -10.18
N LEU A 103 -4.29 7.34 -9.78
CA LEU A 103 -3.11 7.00 -9.00
C LEU A 103 -1.99 6.54 -9.92
N ASP A 104 -0.95 7.35 -10.05
CA ASP A 104 0.25 7.03 -10.84
C ASP A 104 1.17 6.09 -10.06
N VAL A 105 0.76 4.83 -9.95
CA VAL A 105 1.56 3.74 -9.36
C VAL A 105 1.99 2.75 -10.43
N SER A 106 3.22 2.25 -10.29
CA SER A 106 3.79 1.22 -11.16
C SER A 106 2.91 -0.03 -11.14
N VAL A 107 2.35 -0.39 -12.30
CA VAL A 107 1.54 -1.61 -12.49
C VAL A 107 2.36 -2.90 -12.38
N ASP A 108 3.69 -2.77 -12.46
CA ASP A 108 4.60 -3.89 -12.28
C ASP A 108 4.85 -4.18 -10.80
N ASP A 109 4.68 -3.17 -9.93
CA ASP A 109 4.99 -3.26 -8.51
C ASP A 109 3.74 -3.30 -7.62
N PHE A 110 2.62 -2.71 -8.05
CA PHE A 110 1.41 -2.58 -7.24
C PHE A 110 0.14 -3.02 -7.98
N ILE A 111 -0.79 -3.56 -7.21
CA ILE A 111 -2.12 -3.96 -7.67
C ILE A 111 -3.15 -3.15 -6.88
N ILE A 112 -4.17 -2.65 -7.59
CA ILE A 112 -5.33 -1.97 -7.01
C ILE A 112 -6.54 -2.88 -7.15
N ILE A 113 -7.23 -3.11 -6.03
CA ILE A 113 -8.48 -3.88 -5.99
C ILE A 113 -9.58 -3.08 -5.31
N ALA A 114 -10.82 -3.32 -5.72
CA ALA A 114 -12.02 -2.80 -5.06
C ALA A 114 -12.67 -3.93 -4.26
N GLY A 115 -13.16 -3.63 -3.07
CA GLY A 115 -13.72 -4.63 -2.16
C GLY A 115 -14.59 -4.03 -1.07
N ALA A 116 -14.80 -4.83 -0.02
CA ALA A 116 -15.43 -4.38 1.21
C ALA A 116 -14.69 -4.97 2.41
N ASP A 117 -14.68 -4.24 3.50
CA ASP A 117 -14.26 -4.76 4.79
C ASP A 117 -15.33 -5.68 5.41
N LYS A 118 -15.05 -6.23 6.59
CA LYS A 118 -15.99 -7.05 7.37
C LYS A 118 -17.30 -6.33 7.71
N THR A 119 -17.27 -5.00 7.86
CA THR A 119 -18.47 -4.20 8.18
C THR A 119 -19.33 -3.91 6.94
N GLY A 120 -18.82 -4.23 5.74
CA GLY A 120 -19.44 -3.94 4.46
C GLY A 120 -19.08 -2.56 3.89
N ALA A 121 -18.21 -1.81 4.56
CA ALA A 121 -17.68 -0.54 4.07
C ALA A 121 -16.88 -0.77 2.80
N LYS A 122 -17.15 0.04 1.77
CA LYS A 122 -16.57 -0.13 0.44
C LYS A 122 -15.18 0.48 0.41
N VAL A 123 -14.19 -0.32 -0.01
CA VAL A 123 -12.79 0.05 0.06
C VAL A 123 -12.07 -0.11 -1.27
N ILE A 124 -11.13 0.78 -1.53
CA ILE A 124 -10.03 0.54 -2.47
C ILE A 124 -8.83 0.10 -1.67
N ILE A 125 -8.14 -0.93 -2.16
CA ILE A 125 -6.94 -1.46 -1.55
C ILE A 125 -5.83 -1.42 -2.59
N VAL A 126 -4.67 -0.91 -2.19
CA VAL A 126 -3.43 -0.95 -2.97
C VAL A 126 -2.41 -1.78 -2.22
N HIS A 127 -1.88 -2.80 -2.88
CA HIS A 127 -0.91 -3.73 -2.29
C HIS A 127 0.22 -4.05 -3.27
N PRO A 128 1.42 -4.44 -2.80
CA PRO A 128 2.49 -4.87 -3.67
C PRO A 128 2.13 -6.14 -4.45
N LYS A 129 2.68 -6.27 -5.65
CA LYS A 129 2.51 -7.46 -6.47
C LYS A 129 3.20 -8.65 -5.81
N GLY A 130 2.41 -9.67 -5.48
CA GLY A 130 2.85 -10.88 -4.80
C GLY A 130 2.42 -10.97 -3.34
N ASP A 131 2.07 -9.84 -2.72
CA ASP A 131 1.61 -9.74 -1.33
C ASP A 131 0.10 -9.45 -1.26
N ALA A 132 -0.70 -10.19 -2.05
CA ALA A 132 -2.15 -9.98 -2.07
C ALA A 132 -2.76 -10.42 -0.72
N PRO A 133 -3.58 -9.58 -0.06
CA PRO A 133 -4.30 -10.00 1.12
C PRO A 133 -5.23 -11.16 0.77
N THR A 134 -5.17 -12.24 1.54
CA THR A 134 -5.87 -13.50 1.24
C THR A 134 -7.28 -13.54 1.82
N ASN A 135 -7.54 -12.77 2.89
CA ASN A 135 -8.87 -12.63 3.48
C ASN A 135 -9.13 -11.18 3.93
N LEU A 136 -9.96 -10.47 3.17
CA LEU A 136 -10.46 -9.14 3.53
C LEU A 136 -11.84 -9.17 4.19
N THR A 137 -12.51 -10.33 4.19
CA THR A 137 -13.87 -10.49 4.73
C THR A 137 -13.89 -10.54 6.26
N ASP A 138 -12.76 -10.88 6.89
CA ASP A 138 -12.61 -10.86 8.35
C ASP A 138 -11.86 -9.65 8.89
N TRP A 139 -11.29 -8.83 8.00
CA TRP A 139 -10.55 -7.63 8.33
C TRP A 139 -11.46 -6.41 8.39
N THR A 140 -11.23 -5.52 9.34
CA THR A 140 -11.78 -4.15 9.37
C THR A 140 -10.67 -3.12 9.38
N MET A 141 -10.97 -1.90 8.96
CA MET A 141 -10.02 -0.79 8.83
C MET A 141 -9.31 -0.40 10.14
N THR A 142 -9.83 -0.83 11.28
CA THR A 142 -9.21 -0.62 12.60
C THR A 142 -8.27 -1.74 13.03
N ASP A 143 -8.19 -2.83 12.26
CA ASP A 143 -7.37 -3.98 12.60
C ASP A 143 -5.91 -3.75 12.23
N GLU A 144 -5.02 -4.27 13.09
CA GLU A 144 -3.59 -4.37 12.82
C GLU A 144 -3.29 -5.48 11.80
N ALA A 145 -2.06 -5.53 11.33
CA ALA A 145 -1.59 -6.55 10.39
C ALA A 145 -1.75 -7.97 10.95
N THR A 146 -2.24 -8.89 10.12
CA THR A 146 -2.38 -10.32 10.42
C THR A 146 -1.72 -11.16 9.32
N ALA A 147 -1.57 -12.47 9.55
CA ALA A 147 -1.00 -13.37 8.53
C ALA A 147 -1.79 -13.37 7.21
N ASP A 148 -3.10 -13.11 7.27
CA ASP A 148 -4.00 -13.16 6.10
C ASP A 148 -4.34 -11.77 5.52
N ALA A 149 -4.12 -10.70 6.31
CA ALA A 149 -4.38 -9.32 5.92
C ALA A 149 -3.22 -8.43 6.41
N ASN A 150 -2.21 -8.29 5.57
CA ASN A 150 -1.06 -7.40 5.80
C ASN A 150 -0.56 -6.78 4.49
N CYS A 151 0.31 -5.79 4.61
CA CYS A 151 1.05 -5.18 3.51
C CYS A 151 0.15 -4.52 2.44
N PHE A 152 -0.77 -3.66 2.86
CA PHE A 152 -1.58 -2.87 1.94
C PHE A 152 -1.96 -1.50 2.52
N THR A 153 -2.34 -0.58 1.65
CA THR A 153 -3.04 0.65 2.05
C THR A 153 -4.49 0.59 1.56
N TYR A 154 -5.36 1.33 2.24
CA TYR A 154 -6.77 1.37 1.89
C TYR A 154 -7.34 2.79 1.91
N TYR A 155 -8.38 2.96 1.11
CA TYR A 155 -9.31 4.09 1.11
C TYR A 155 -10.72 3.56 1.34
N SER A 156 -11.51 4.21 2.20
CA SER A 156 -12.95 3.93 2.33
C SER A 156 -13.82 5.00 1.70
N GLU A 157 -14.82 4.57 0.94
CA GLU A 157 -15.82 5.47 0.38
C GLU A 157 -16.70 6.10 1.47
N VAL A 158 -17.13 7.32 1.19
CA VAL A 158 -18.05 8.08 2.02
C VAL A 158 -19.50 7.66 1.75
N ILE A 159 -20.29 7.46 2.81
CA ILE A 159 -21.69 7.02 2.70
C ILE A 159 -22.74 8.10 3.00
N ALA A 160 -22.33 9.30 3.38
CA ALA A 160 -23.23 10.40 3.71
C ALA A 160 -22.58 11.78 3.54
N VAL A 161 -23.40 12.80 3.35
CA VAL A 161 -22.95 14.19 3.29
C VAL A 161 -22.28 14.59 4.60
N GLY A 162 -21.11 15.23 4.52
CA GLY A 162 -20.36 15.73 5.67
C GLY A 162 -19.42 14.71 6.31
N ASN A 163 -19.50 13.43 5.91
CA ASN A 163 -18.50 12.44 6.29
C ASN A 163 -17.25 12.60 5.41
N THR A 164 -16.10 12.24 5.97
CA THR A 164 -14.81 12.22 5.25
C THR A 164 -14.37 10.78 5.01
N PRO A 165 -13.65 10.52 3.91
CA PRO A 165 -13.06 9.21 3.69
C PRO A 165 -12.00 8.91 4.74
N THR A 166 -11.79 7.63 4.99
CA THR A 166 -10.74 7.15 5.89
C THR A 166 -9.65 6.48 5.07
N PHE A 167 -8.41 6.69 5.48
CA PHE A 167 -7.23 6.13 4.84
C PHE A 167 -6.38 5.45 5.90
N GLY A 168 -5.75 4.35 5.55
CA GLY A 168 -4.83 3.67 6.45
C GLY A 168 -3.83 2.80 5.72
N THR A 169 -2.84 2.36 6.47
CA THR A 169 -1.84 1.40 6.01
C THR A 169 -1.85 0.26 7.00
N VAL A 170 -2.00 -0.97 6.50
CA VAL A 170 -1.79 -2.19 7.26
C VAL A 170 -0.36 -2.63 6.99
N ASN A 171 0.44 -2.68 8.05
CA ASN A 171 1.88 -2.92 7.97
C ASN A 171 2.19 -4.27 7.30
N CYS A 172 3.34 -4.36 6.64
CA CYS A 172 3.89 -5.63 6.16
C CYS A 172 4.50 -6.38 7.36
N ILE A 173 4.27 -7.70 7.44
CA ILE A 173 4.78 -8.59 8.50
C ILE A 173 5.11 -9.97 7.94
#